data_AF-A0A368FXM6-F1
#
_entry.id   AF-A0A368FXM6-F1
#
_cell.length_a   1.000
_cell.length_b   1.000
_cell.length_c   1.000
_cell.angle_alpha   90.00
_cell.angle_beta   90.00
_cell.angle_gamma   90.00
#
_symmetry.space_group_name_H-M   'P 1'
#
loop_
_entity.id
_entity.type
_entity.pdbx_description
1 polymer ?
#
loop_
_entity_poly.entity_id
_entity_poly.type
_entity_poly.pdbx_seq_one_letter_code
_entity_poly.pdbx_strand_id
1 'polypeptide(L)'
;MDTFYRTYRLVPPELYPTMSVVTETTFIDSNDIMNFFADAPSNKLSREELARMMKECLSDKLRIDTLKLMKTLEITEHEYSALLALGLWTTNIKGANEKVVRVAAEARSKIFNDLHLLYKMNGSDNYSVRLGELCMLHTSFQMSGCKFREDIELFNLFDLFEEDTFLYDIVKH
;
A
#
# COMPACT_ATOMS: atom_id res chain seq x y z
N MET A 1 -0.64 0.81 1.98
CA MET A 1 -2.11 0.80 1.75
C MET A 1 -2.66 2.22 1.69
N ASP A 2 -2.32 3.09 2.64
CA ASP A 2 -2.77 4.49 2.66
C ASP A 2 -2.42 5.29 1.39
N THR A 3 -1.17 5.22 0.92
CA THR A 3 -0.72 5.78 -0.38
C THR A 3 -1.63 5.38 -1.55
N PHE A 4 -2.08 4.12 -1.59
CA PHE A 4 -2.99 3.63 -2.63
C PHE A 4 -4.37 4.27 -2.50
N TYR A 5 -4.94 4.29 -1.30
CA TYR A 5 -6.24 4.89 -1.05
C TYR A 5 -6.25 6.39 -1.40
N ARG A 6 -5.25 7.13 -0.96
CA ARG A 6 -5.11 8.56 -1.28
C ARG A 6 -4.94 8.80 -2.77
N THR A 7 -4.07 8.04 -3.43
CA THR A 7 -3.88 8.13 -4.88
C THR A 7 -5.19 7.83 -5.61
N TYR A 8 -5.88 6.76 -5.23
CA TYR A 8 -7.19 6.40 -5.78
C TYR A 8 -8.22 7.54 -5.67
N ARG A 9 -8.26 8.22 -4.52
CA ARG A 9 -9.24 9.28 -4.21
C ARG A 9 -8.91 10.63 -4.86
N LEU A 10 -7.64 11.00 -4.93
CA LEU A 10 -7.20 12.35 -5.26
C LEU A 10 -6.62 12.49 -6.68
N VAL A 11 -6.15 11.38 -7.26
CA VAL A 11 -5.48 11.39 -8.57
C VAL A 11 -6.42 10.83 -9.65
N PRO A 12 -6.54 11.51 -10.81
CA PRO A 12 -7.25 10.95 -11.96
C PRO A 12 -6.65 9.62 -12.45
N PRO A 13 -7.45 8.62 -12.88
CA PRO A 13 -6.94 7.30 -13.26
C PRO A 13 -5.88 7.30 -14.38
N GLU A 14 -5.95 8.26 -15.30
CA GLU A 14 -4.98 8.45 -16.38
C GLU A 14 -3.58 8.84 -15.87
N LEU A 15 -3.49 9.39 -14.65
CA LEU A 15 -2.23 9.78 -14.00
C LEU A 15 -1.72 8.73 -13.00
N TYR A 16 -2.42 7.62 -12.77
CA TYR A 16 -1.92 6.53 -11.91
C TYR A 16 -0.52 6.00 -12.27
N PRO A 17 -0.12 5.90 -13.56
CA PRO A 17 1.23 5.43 -13.91
C PRO A 17 2.35 6.41 -13.52
N THR A 18 2.03 7.68 -13.33
CA THR A 18 3.05 8.73 -13.13
C THR A 18 2.96 9.39 -11.76
N MET A 19 1.79 9.40 -11.12
CA MET A 19 1.57 10.10 -9.84
C MET A 19 1.28 9.15 -8.68
N SER A 20 1.79 9.53 -7.50
CA SER A 20 1.50 8.85 -6.25
C SER A 20 1.40 9.85 -5.10
N VAL A 21 0.31 9.79 -4.33
CA VAL A 21 0.18 10.56 -3.09
C VAL A 21 0.94 9.84 -1.99
N VAL A 22 1.97 10.48 -1.44
CA VAL A 22 2.91 9.86 -0.48
C VAL A 22 2.51 10.15 0.96
N THR A 23 2.07 11.38 1.24
CA THR A 23 1.61 11.82 2.55
C THR A 23 0.28 12.57 2.44
N GLU A 24 -0.22 13.14 3.54
CA GLU A 24 -1.44 13.97 3.55
C GLU A 24 -1.37 15.15 2.56
N THR A 25 -0.19 15.75 2.41
CA THR A 25 0.00 17.01 1.65
C THR A 25 1.00 16.91 0.53
N THR A 26 1.67 15.77 0.35
CA THR A 26 2.72 15.60 -0.66
C THR A 26 2.42 14.45 -1.62
N PHE A 27 2.82 14.64 -2.87
CA PHE A 27 2.77 13.65 -3.93
C PHE A 27 4.09 13.65 -4.69
N ILE A 28 4.34 12.55 -5.41
CA ILE A 28 5.43 12.44 -6.37
C ILE A 28 4.82 12.34 -7.76
N ASP A 29 5.36 13.11 -8.71
CA ASP A 29 5.12 12.94 -10.14
C ASP A 29 6.41 12.48 -10.81
N SER A 30 6.35 11.31 -11.43
CA SER A 30 7.45 10.70 -12.17
C SER A 30 7.90 11.58 -13.36
N ASN A 31 7.03 12.45 -13.89
CA ASN A 31 7.41 13.39 -14.95
C ASN A 31 8.38 14.46 -14.45
N ASP A 32 8.36 14.77 -13.15
CA ASP A 32 9.21 15.77 -12.50
C ASP A 32 10.24 15.15 -11.52
N ILE A 33 10.52 13.85 -11.69
CA ILE A 33 11.34 13.11 -10.72
C ILE A 33 12.78 13.62 -10.60
N MET A 34 13.31 14.27 -11.64
CA MET A 34 14.67 14.83 -11.60
C MET A 34 14.76 16.02 -10.64
N ASN A 35 13.68 16.80 -10.53
CA ASN A 35 13.58 17.90 -9.58
C ASN A 35 13.29 17.39 -8.18
N PHE A 36 12.55 16.28 -8.04
CA PHE A 36 12.37 15.59 -6.76
C PHE A 36 13.72 15.17 -6.14
N PHE A 37 14.70 14.77 -6.95
CA PHE A 37 16.05 14.42 -6.50
C PHE A 37 17.07 15.56 -6.66
N ALA A 38 16.63 16.83 -6.67
CA ALA A 38 17.55 17.96 -6.86
C ALA A 38 18.53 18.15 -5.69
N ASP A 39 18.10 17.78 -4.48
CA ASP A 39 18.84 17.82 -3.22
C ASP A 39 19.38 16.46 -2.78
N ALA A 40 19.20 15.43 -3.61
CA ALA A 40 19.70 14.10 -3.31
C ALA A 40 21.24 14.12 -3.19
N PRO A 41 21.81 13.52 -2.14
CA PRO A 41 23.26 13.46 -1.98
C PRO A 41 23.87 12.71 -3.15
N SER A 42 25.07 13.14 -3.56
CA SER A 42 25.90 12.42 -4.53
C SER A 42 26.40 11.12 -3.90
N ASN A 43 25.56 10.08 -3.96
CA ASN A 43 25.82 8.74 -3.45
C ASN A 43 26.42 7.85 -4.53
N LYS A 44 26.41 6.52 -4.31
CA LYS A 44 26.90 5.50 -5.27
C LYS A 44 26.14 5.48 -6.61
N LEU A 45 25.00 6.17 -6.72
CA LEU A 45 24.20 6.27 -7.94
C LEU A 45 24.17 7.71 -8.46
N SER A 46 24.12 7.84 -9.77
CA SER A 46 23.76 9.13 -10.37
C SER A 46 22.29 9.45 -10.11
N ARG A 47 21.96 10.73 -10.10
CA ARG A 47 20.57 11.20 -9.98
C ARG A 47 19.67 10.62 -11.06
N GLU A 48 20.20 10.45 -12.27
CA GLU A 48 19.51 9.87 -13.42
C GLU A 48 19.12 8.41 -13.17
N GLU A 49 19.99 7.64 -12.50
CA GLU A 49 19.70 6.25 -12.15
C GLU A 49 18.65 6.16 -11.05
N LEU A 50 18.73 7.01 -10.02
CA LEU A 50 17.70 7.10 -8.97
C LEU A 50 16.33 7.48 -9.54
N ALA A 51 16.30 8.48 -10.40
CA ALA A 51 15.13 8.92 -11.13
C ALA A 51 14.51 7.79 -11.95
N ARG A 52 15.34 7.00 -12.64
CA ARG A 52 14.90 5.83 -13.43
C ARG A 52 14.32 4.74 -12.53
N MET A 53 15.00 4.37 -11.45
CA MET A 53 14.51 3.36 -10.51
C MET A 53 13.18 3.77 -9.87
N MET A 54 13.05 5.02 -9.43
CA MET A 54 11.80 5.52 -8.84
C MET A 54 10.66 5.57 -9.86
N LYS A 55 10.94 5.92 -11.12
CA LYS A 55 9.99 5.81 -12.24
C LYS A 55 9.49 4.38 -12.44
N GLU A 56 10.39 3.40 -12.39
CA GLU A 56 10.04 1.98 -12.49
C GLU A 56 9.11 1.55 -11.33
N CYS A 57 9.39 1.98 -10.09
CA CYS A 57 8.50 1.72 -8.94
C CYS A 57 7.11 2.35 -9.10
N LEU A 58 7.03 3.60 -9.59
CA LEU A 58 5.75 4.31 -9.76
C LEU A 58 4.90 3.74 -10.90
N SER A 59 5.56 3.29 -11.97
CA SER A 59 4.92 2.70 -13.14
C SER A 59 4.72 1.18 -13.05
N ASP A 60 5.01 0.59 -11.88
CA ASP A 60 4.85 -0.84 -11.64
C ASP A 60 3.42 -1.32 -11.95
N LYS A 61 3.34 -2.45 -12.64
CA LYS A 61 2.06 -3.00 -13.13
C LYS A 61 1.15 -3.42 -11.97
N LEU A 62 1.70 -4.07 -10.94
CA LEU A 62 0.93 -4.52 -9.78
C LEU A 62 0.33 -3.32 -9.05
N ARG A 63 1.11 -2.25 -8.89
CA ARG A 63 0.62 -0.99 -8.33
C ARG A 63 -0.54 -0.42 -9.15
N ILE A 64 -0.36 -0.26 -10.46
CA ILE A 64 -1.37 0.34 -11.35
C ILE A 64 -2.65 -0.50 -11.36
N ASP A 65 -2.52 -1.82 -11.46
CA ASP A 65 -3.67 -2.73 -11.51
C ASP A 65 -4.43 -2.73 -10.17
N THR A 66 -3.72 -2.57 -9.03
CA THR A 66 -4.35 -2.39 -7.72
C THR A 66 -5.15 -1.09 -7.64
N LEU A 67 -4.61 0.04 -8.12
CA LEU A 67 -5.34 1.32 -8.17
C LEU A 67 -6.58 1.24 -9.06
N LYS A 68 -6.47 0.59 -10.23
CA LYS A 68 -7.60 0.34 -11.11
C LYS A 68 -8.66 -0.54 -10.46
N LEU A 69 -8.25 -1.59 -9.75
CA LEU A 69 -9.18 -2.45 -9.01
C LEU A 69 -9.92 -1.64 -7.94
N MET A 70 -9.23 -0.79 -7.17
CA MET A 70 -9.88 0.11 -6.22
C MET A 70 -10.89 1.04 -6.88
N LYS A 71 -10.58 1.52 -8.08
CA LYS A 71 -11.48 2.38 -8.87
C LYS A 71 -12.70 1.63 -9.36
N THR A 72 -12.54 0.43 -9.91
CA THR A 72 -13.63 -0.43 -10.38
C THR A 72 -14.54 -0.84 -9.23
N LEU A 73 -13.97 -1.16 -8.07
CA LEU A 73 -14.73 -1.54 -6.89
C LEU A 73 -15.34 -0.33 -6.18
N GLU A 74 -14.94 0.90 -6.49
CA GLU A 74 -15.41 2.09 -5.76
C GLU A 74 -15.24 1.96 -4.24
N ILE A 75 -14.01 1.66 -3.81
CA ILE A 75 -13.73 1.36 -2.40
C ILE A 75 -14.16 2.52 -1.49
N THR A 76 -15.04 2.20 -0.54
CA THR A 76 -15.54 3.15 0.44
C THR A 76 -14.53 3.38 1.57
N GLU A 77 -14.71 4.45 2.35
CA GLU A 77 -13.88 4.73 3.53
C GLU A 77 -14.00 3.64 4.60
N HIS A 78 -15.19 3.06 4.79
CA HIS A 78 -15.42 1.96 5.71
C HIS A 78 -14.69 0.69 5.28
N GLU A 79 -14.75 0.34 4.00
CA GLU A 79 -14.02 -0.80 3.44
C GLU A 79 -12.51 -0.57 3.47
N TYR A 80 -12.04 0.64 3.18
CA TYR A 80 -10.64 1.01 3.33
C TYR A 80 -10.16 0.83 4.77
N SER A 81 -10.92 1.34 5.75
CA SER A 81 -10.61 1.20 7.17
C SER A 81 -10.55 -0.27 7.60
N ALA A 82 -11.47 -1.10 7.10
CA ALA A 82 -11.46 -2.54 7.35
C ALA A 82 -10.24 -3.23 6.71
N LEU A 83 -9.87 -2.90 5.47
CA LEU A 83 -8.68 -3.43 4.81
C LEU A 83 -7.40 -3.06 5.57
N LEU A 84 -7.31 -1.82 6.05
CA LEU A 84 -6.19 -1.34 6.86
C LEU A 84 -6.10 -2.12 8.17
N ALA A 85 -7.21 -2.26 8.89
CA ALA A 85 -7.28 -3.02 10.12
C ALA A 85 -6.93 -4.52 9.91
N LEU A 86 -7.39 -5.12 8.81
CA LEU A 86 -7.02 -6.50 8.45
C LEU A 86 -5.53 -6.65 8.15
N GLY A 87 -4.89 -5.62 7.60
CA GLY A 87 -3.44 -5.59 7.37
C GLY A 87 -2.65 -5.54 8.67
N LEU A 88 -3.14 -4.81 9.66
CA LEU A 88 -2.54 -4.72 10.99
C LEU A 88 -2.71 -6.02 11.80
N TRP A 89 -3.91 -6.60 11.78
CA TRP A 89 -4.22 -7.83 12.53
C TRP A 89 -3.92 -9.09 11.71
N THR A 90 -2.67 -9.26 11.29
CA THR A 90 -2.22 -10.51 10.65
C THR A 90 -1.96 -11.61 11.69
N THR A 91 -2.36 -12.85 11.39
CA THR A 91 -2.20 -14.00 12.31
C THR A 91 -0.86 -14.73 12.12
N ASN A 92 -0.15 -14.45 11.04
CA ASN A 92 1.02 -15.24 10.63
C ASN A 92 2.34 -14.53 10.97
N ILE A 93 2.41 -13.95 12.18
CA ILE A 93 3.59 -13.23 12.64
C ILE A 93 4.63 -14.24 13.15
N LYS A 94 5.84 -14.20 12.59
CA LYS A 94 6.95 -15.05 13.03
C LYS A 94 7.28 -14.77 14.50
N GLY A 95 7.29 -15.80 15.34
CA GLY A 95 7.59 -15.67 16.77
C GLY A 95 6.42 -15.18 17.65
N ALA A 96 5.21 -15.03 17.09
CA ALA A 96 4.03 -14.71 17.89
C ALA A 96 3.65 -15.87 18.82
N ASN A 97 3.32 -15.54 20.06
CA ASN A 97 2.77 -16.51 21.01
C ASN A 97 1.27 -16.74 20.79
N GLU A 98 0.72 -17.80 21.39
CA GLU A 98 -0.69 -18.17 21.27
C GLU A 98 -1.66 -17.04 21.64
N LYS A 99 -1.29 -16.20 22.63
CA LYS A 99 -2.12 -15.06 23.04
C LYS A 99 -2.22 -14.02 21.92
N VAL A 100 -1.10 -13.68 21.27
CA VAL A 100 -1.08 -12.72 20.15
C VAL A 100 -1.89 -13.26 18.98
N VAL A 101 -1.69 -14.53 18.61
CA VAL A 101 -2.43 -15.18 17.52
C VAL A 101 -3.94 -15.18 17.80
N ARG A 102 -4.35 -15.51 19.03
CA ARG A 102 -5.75 -15.49 19.45
C ARG A 102 -6.36 -14.09 19.37
N VAL A 103 -5.69 -13.08 19.90
CA VAL A 103 -6.17 -11.68 19.87
C VAL A 103 -6.30 -11.18 18.43
N ALA A 104 -5.32 -11.48 17.56
CA ALA A 104 -5.41 -11.13 16.14
C ALA A 104 -6.59 -11.83 15.45
N ALA A 105 -6.82 -13.11 15.72
CA ALA A 105 -7.96 -13.86 15.17
C ALA A 105 -9.32 -13.30 15.63
N GLU A 106 -9.44 -12.96 16.92
CA GLU A 106 -10.64 -12.32 17.48
C GLU A 106 -10.90 -10.95 16.84
N ALA A 107 -9.85 -10.12 16.65
CA ALA A 107 -9.96 -8.83 15.99
C ALA A 107 -10.41 -8.96 14.53
N ARG A 108 -9.81 -9.89 13.76
CA ARG A 108 -10.22 -10.18 12.37
C ARG A 108 -11.67 -10.63 12.28
N SER A 109 -12.09 -11.52 13.19
CA SER A 109 -13.48 -12.01 13.22
C SER A 109 -14.47 -10.86 13.43
N LYS A 110 -14.16 -9.91 14.31
CA LYS A 110 -14.96 -8.70 14.52
C LYS A 110 -15.02 -7.84 13.26
N ILE A 111 -13.89 -7.58 12.61
CA ILE A 111 -13.84 -6.76 11.38
C ILE A 111 -14.71 -7.39 10.26
N PHE A 112 -14.63 -8.70 10.05
CA PHE A 112 -15.47 -9.38 9.06
C PHE A 112 -16.96 -9.35 9.42
N ASN A 113 -17.29 -9.48 10.70
CA ASN A 113 -18.66 -9.36 11.17
C ASN A 113 -19.21 -7.93 10.97
N ASP A 114 -18.40 -6.90 11.22
CA ASP A 114 -18.79 -5.51 11.03
C ASP A 114 -19.01 -5.19 9.55
N LEU A 115 -18.14 -5.70 8.65
CA LEU A 115 -18.36 -5.63 7.21
C LEU A 115 -19.66 -6.34 6.79
N HIS A 116 -19.93 -7.54 7.34
CA HIS A 116 -21.18 -8.25 7.09
C HIS A 116 -22.40 -7.40 7.49
N LEU A 117 -22.38 -6.83 8.71
CA LEU A 117 -23.47 -5.99 9.21
C LEU A 117 -23.65 -4.74 8.35
N LEU A 118 -22.57 -4.07 7.94
CA LEU A 118 -22.59 -2.92 7.05
C LEU A 118 -23.33 -3.25 5.74
N TYR A 119 -22.95 -4.35 5.07
CA TYR A 119 -23.60 -4.72 3.81
C TYR A 119 -25.07 -5.14 4.00
N LYS A 120 -25.37 -5.86 5.09
CA LYS A 120 -26.74 -6.24 5.43
C LYS A 120 -27.63 -5.02 5.68
N MET A 121 -27.12 -4.01 6.40
CA MET A 121 -27.84 -2.77 6.66
C MET A 121 -28.08 -1.95 5.39
N ASN A 122 -27.16 -2.03 4.42
CA ASN A 122 -27.29 -1.37 3.12
C ASN A 122 -28.20 -2.15 2.13
N GLY A 123 -28.86 -3.22 2.56
CA GLY A 123 -29.79 -4.00 1.73
C GLY A 123 -29.11 -4.86 0.65
N SER A 124 -27.82 -5.19 0.82
CA SER A 124 -27.13 -6.10 -0.10
C SER A 124 -27.43 -7.56 0.23
N ASP A 125 -28.42 -8.14 -0.46
CA ASP A 125 -28.85 -9.52 -0.24
C ASP A 125 -27.75 -10.56 -0.56
N ASN A 126 -26.88 -10.28 -1.53
CA ASN A 126 -25.73 -11.11 -1.86
C ASN A 126 -24.40 -10.34 -1.74
N TYR A 127 -24.04 -9.97 -0.51
CA TYR A 127 -22.78 -9.29 -0.21
C TYR A 127 -21.53 -10.19 -0.32
N SER A 128 -21.71 -11.51 -0.50
CA SER A 128 -20.60 -12.47 -0.52
C SER A 128 -19.63 -12.20 -1.67
N VAL A 129 -20.14 -11.79 -2.84
CA VAL A 129 -19.34 -11.41 -4.00
C VAL A 129 -18.47 -10.20 -3.67
N ARG A 130 -19.07 -9.15 -3.09
CA ARG A 130 -18.37 -7.93 -2.68
C ARG A 130 -17.28 -8.22 -1.66
N LEU A 131 -17.57 -9.06 -0.66
CA LEU A 131 -16.59 -9.47 0.34
C LEU A 131 -15.45 -10.28 -0.29
N GLY A 132 -15.75 -11.14 -1.26
CA GLY A 132 -14.75 -11.87 -2.04
C GLY A 132 -13.81 -10.93 -2.81
N GLU A 133 -14.36 -9.94 -3.52
CA GLU A 133 -13.58 -8.91 -4.22
C GLU A 133 -12.71 -8.09 -3.26
N LEU A 134 -13.24 -7.75 -2.07
CA LEU A 134 -12.51 -7.05 -1.04
C LEU A 134 -11.32 -7.88 -0.51
N CYS A 135 -11.49 -9.18 -0.32
CA CYS A 135 -10.42 -10.11 0.05
C CYS A 135 -9.35 -10.25 -1.05
N MET A 136 -9.76 -10.25 -2.32
CA MET A 136 -8.83 -10.23 -3.46
C MET A 136 -8.01 -8.95 -3.47
N LEU A 137 -8.65 -7.79 -3.27
CA LEU A 137 -7.95 -6.50 -3.14
C LEU A 137 -6.98 -6.48 -1.94
N HIS A 138 -7.38 -7.07 -0.80
CA HIS A 138 -6.50 -7.21 0.36
C HIS A 138 -5.22 -7.99 0.01
N THR A 139 -5.35 -9.07 -0.77
CA THR A 139 -4.20 -9.83 -1.27
C THR A 139 -3.30 -8.98 -2.17
N SER A 140 -3.87 -8.18 -3.07
CA SER A 140 -3.10 -7.25 -3.92
C SER A 140 -2.31 -6.23 -3.10
N PHE A 141 -2.85 -5.75 -1.98
CA PHE A 141 -2.11 -4.87 -1.07
C PHE A 141 -0.97 -5.58 -0.36
N GLN A 142 -1.15 -6.83 0.05
CA GLN A 142 -0.07 -7.63 0.66
C GLN A 142 1.07 -7.84 -0.34
N MET A 143 0.74 -8.19 -1.59
CA MET A 143 1.73 -8.34 -2.66
C MET A 143 2.46 -7.02 -2.96
N SER A 144 1.73 -5.91 -3.02
CA SER A 144 2.33 -4.58 -3.19
C SER A 144 3.26 -4.21 -2.04
N GLY A 145 2.92 -4.62 -0.81
CA GLY A 145 3.78 -4.46 0.36
C GLY A 145 5.06 -5.28 0.28
N CYS A 146 4.99 -6.53 -0.20
CA CYS A 146 6.18 -7.34 -0.47
C CYS A 146 7.10 -6.69 -1.51
N LYS A 147 6.53 -6.23 -2.63
CA LYS A 147 7.30 -5.54 -3.67
C LYS A 147 7.96 -4.26 -3.14
N PHE A 148 7.23 -3.48 -2.35
CA PHE A 148 7.78 -2.28 -1.72
C PHE A 148 8.97 -2.58 -0.82
N ARG A 149 8.94 -3.68 -0.06
CA ARG A 149 10.11 -4.13 0.73
C ARG A 149 11.31 -4.45 -0.16
N GLU A 150 11.08 -5.16 -1.27
CA GLU A 150 12.15 -5.46 -2.23
C GLU A 150 12.75 -4.19 -2.83
N ASP A 151 11.92 -3.19 -3.16
CA ASP A 151 12.37 -1.90 -3.67
C ASP A 151 13.20 -1.14 -2.64
N ILE A 152 12.75 -1.12 -1.37
CA ILE A 152 13.49 -0.49 -0.27
C ILE A 152 14.84 -1.17 -0.02
N GLU A 153 14.91 -2.50 -0.06
CA GLU A 153 16.19 -3.22 0.03
C GLU A 153 17.11 -2.89 -1.15
N LEU A 154 16.57 -2.78 -2.37
CA LEU A 154 17.33 -2.37 -3.54
C LEU A 154 17.89 -0.95 -3.36
N PHE A 155 17.09 0.00 -2.87
CA PHE A 155 17.56 1.35 -2.56
C PHE A 155 18.63 1.36 -1.47
N ASN A 156 18.50 0.51 -0.45
CA ASN A 156 19.47 0.41 0.63
C ASN A 156 20.84 -0.11 0.16
N LEU A 157 20.91 -0.98 -0.88
CA LEU A 157 22.19 -1.40 -1.48
C LEU A 157 23.02 -0.25 -2.05
N PHE A 158 22.37 0.88 -2.34
CA PHE A 158 23.01 2.09 -2.86
C PHE A 158 23.17 3.19 -1.81
N ASP A 159 23.07 2.82 -0.52
CA ASP A 159 23.34 3.71 0.61
C ASP A 159 22.42 4.95 0.64
N LEU A 160 21.17 4.80 0.20
CA LEU A 160 20.19 5.91 0.18
C LEU A 160 19.65 6.30 1.57
N PHE A 161 19.81 5.44 2.58
CA PHE A 161 19.24 5.62 3.92
C PHE A 161 20.30 5.77 5.02
N GLU A 162 21.56 6.11 4.68
CA GLU A 162 22.69 6.12 5.64
C GLU A 162 22.50 7.05 6.84
N GLU A 163 21.76 8.16 6.70
CA GLU A 163 21.56 9.14 7.78
C GLU A 163 20.31 8.89 8.63
N ASP A 164 19.28 8.23 8.08
CA ASP A 164 18.03 7.93 8.78
C ASP A 164 17.49 6.55 8.37
N THR A 165 17.75 5.56 9.24
CA THR A 165 17.31 4.18 9.03
C THR A 165 15.90 3.92 9.54
N PHE A 166 15.20 4.91 10.13
CA PHE A 166 13.90 4.66 10.78
C PHE A 166 12.89 4.01 9.84
N LEU A 167 12.74 4.56 8.63
CA LEU A 167 11.84 4.00 7.62
C LEU A 167 12.29 2.62 7.15
N TYR A 168 13.59 2.44 6.94
CA TYR A 168 14.17 1.16 6.54
C TYR A 168 13.92 0.08 7.61
N ASP A 169 14.17 0.39 8.88
CA ASP A 169 14.00 -0.50 10.03
C ASP A 169 12.54 -0.92 10.24
N ILE A 170 11.58 0.00 9.99
CA ILE A 170 10.16 -0.32 10.03
C ILE A 170 9.76 -1.26 8.89
N VAL A 171 10.29 -1.05 7.69
CA VAL A 171 9.88 -1.77 6.48
C VAL A 171 10.50 -3.16 6.40
N LYS A 172 11.68 -3.36 7.00
CA LYS A 172 12.41 -4.63 7.00
C LYS A 172 11.73 -5.76 7.78
N HIS A 173 10.82 -5.44 8.70
CA HIS A 173 10.11 -6.39 9.57
C HIS A 173 8.71 -6.74 9.07
#